data_AF-A0A960C9S5-F1
#
_entry.id   AF-A0A960C9S5-F1
#
_cell.length_a   1.000
_cell.length_b   1.000
_cell.length_c   1.000
_cell.angle_alpha   90.00
_cell.angle_beta   90.00
_cell.angle_gamma   90.00
#
_symmetry.space_group_name_H-M   'P 1'
#
loop_
_entity.id
_entity.type
_entity.pdbx_description
1 polymer ?
#
loop_
_entity_poly.entity_id
_entity_poly.type
_entity_poly.pdbx_seq_one_letter_code
_entity_poly.pdbx_strand_id
1 'polypeptide(L)'
;MTLVVTPEVLRSTAQAIESALQNATAVANRYLSSHEGLGSAVWGGQAQLASVNTATQINHDLQQTISGGRRLAHGLGQAAAMIEQHEADGSQSLISFAI
;
A
#
# COMPACT_ATOMS: atom_id res chain seq x y z
N MET A 1 27.62 -1.50 -5.45
CA MET A 1 26.87 -2.18 -4.37
C MET A 1 25.60 -2.73 -4.98
N THR A 2 25.45 -4.04 -5.08
CA THR A 2 24.26 -4.70 -5.63
C THR A 2 23.29 -4.99 -4.48
N LEU A 3 22.04 -4.53 -4.60
CA LEU A 3 20.99 -4.86 -3.65
C LEU A 3 20.71 -6.36 -3.78
N VAL A 4 20.96 -7.13 -2.72
CA VAL A 4 20.52 -8.53 -2.65
C VAL A 4 19.04 -8.52 -2.27
N VAL A 5 18.17 -8.83 -3.23
CA VAL A 5 16.72 -8.92 -3.02
C VAL A 5 16.41 -10.31 -2.47
N THR A 6 16.32 -10.43 -1.15
CA THR A 6 15.92 -11.67 -0.48
C THR A 6 14.39 -11.74 -0.34
N PRO A 7 13.80 -12.93 -0.14
CA PRO A 7 12.38 -13.07 0.18
C PRO A 7 11.95 -12.21 1.37
N GLU A 8 12.82 -12.09 2.38
CA GLU A 8 12.56 -11.29 3.57
C GLU A 8 12.45 -9.80 3.25
N VAL A 9 13.34 -9.25 2.41
CA VAL A 9 13.26 -7.85 1.97
C VAL A 9 11.96 -7.58 1.21
N LEU A 10 11.49 -8.54 0.41
CA LEU A 10 10.22 -8.40 -0.32
C LEU A 10 9.02 -8.43 0.63
N ARG A 11 9.00 -9.33 1.63
CA ARG A 11 7.94 -9.39 2.65
C ARG A 11 7.92 -8.15 3.52
N SER A 12 9.08 -7.70 4.01
CA SER A 12 9.17 -6.48 4.83
C SER A 12 8.70 -5.25 4.05
N THR A 13 9.01 -5.19 2.75
CA THR A 13 8.53 -4.12 1.87
C THR A 13 7.01 -4.19 1.67
N ALA A 14 6.44 -5.38 1.47
CA ALA A 14 4.99 -5.56 1.38
C ALA A 14 4.28 -5.09 2.66
N GLN A 15 4.79 -5.47 3.85
CA GLN A 15 4.25 -5.03 5.14
C GLN A 15 4.37 -3.50 5.34
N ALA A 16 5.49 -2.91 4.91
CA ALA A 16 5.69 -1.47 4.97
C ALA A 16 4.67 -0.72 4.09
N ILE A 17 4.39 -1.24 2.89
CA ILE A 17 3.34 -0.70 2.01
C ILE A 17 1.98 -0.78 2.70
N GLU A 18 1.60 -1.94 3.25
CA GLU A 18 0.33 -2.09 3.94
C GLU A 18 0.19 -1.12 5.12
N SER A 19 1.25 -0.95 5.91
CA SER A 19 1.28 0.00 7.03
C SER A 19 1.12 1.45 6.56
N ALA A 20 1.79 1.82 5.46
CA ALA A 20 1.68 3.14 4.87
C ALA A 20 0.26 3.40 4.34
N LEU A 21 -0.39 2.41 3.72
CA LEU A 21 -1.77 2.52 3.26
C LEU A 21 -2.77 2.69 4.42
N GLN A 22 -2.56 1.98 5.53
CA GLN A 22 -3.37 2.14 6.74
C GLN A 22 -3.24 3.56 7.30
N ASN A 23 -2.01 4.08 7.37
CA ASN A 23 -1.76 5.45 7.81
C ASN A 23 -2.42 6.48 6.89
N ALA A 24 -2.23 6.35 5.56
CA ALA A 24 -2.87 7.24 4.59
C ALA A 24 -4.41 7.24 4.72
N THR A 25 -5.00 6.07 4.95
CA THR A 25 -6.44 5.93 5.20
C THR A 25 -6.88 6.66 6.46
N ALA A 26 -6.13 6.53 7.56
CA ALA A 26 -6.42 7.21 8.81
C ALA A 26 -6.33 8.74 8.67
N VAL A 27 -5.31 9.25 7.98
CA VAL A 27 -5.13 10.69 7.72
C VAL A 27 -6.28 11.24 6.89
N ALA A 28 -6.65 10.55 5.80
CA ALA A 28 -7.76 10.97 4.94
C ALA A 28 -9.10 10.94 5.68
N ASN A 29 -9.39 9.88 6.45
CA ASN A 29 -10.61 9.80 7.26
C ASN A 29 -10.68 10.92 8.30
N ARG A 30 -9.55 11.28 8.93
CA ARG A 30 -9.48 12.40 9.86
C ARG A 30 -9.79 13.73 9.17
N TYR A 31 -9.25 13.95 7.97
CA TYR A 31 -9.55 15.14 7.18
C TYR A 31 -11.04 15.22 6.82
N LEU A 32 -11.62 14.13 6.31
CA LEU A 32 -13.03 14.04 5.95
C LEU A 32 -13.96 14.30 7.15
N SER A 33 -13.69 13.65 8.29
CA SER A 33 -14.47 13.85 9.51
C SER A 33 -14.38 15.27 10.05
N SER A 34 -13.18 15.88 10.00
CA SER A 34 -13.01 17.29 10.38
C SER A 34 -13.78 18.22 9.43
N HIS A 35 -13.89 17.85 8.16
CA HIS A 35 -14.60 18.62 7.15
C HIS A 35 -16.13 18.54 7.31
N GLU A 36 -16.67 17.35 7.57
CA GLU A 36 -18.08 17.14 7.91
C GLU A 36 -18.50 17.95 9.15
N GLY A 37 -17.62 18.04 10.16
CA GLY A 37 -17.86 18.82 11.39
C GLY A 37 -17.90 20.34 11.20
N LEU A 38 -17.35 20.88 10.10
CA LEU A 38 -17.26 22.32 9.82
C LEU A 38 -18.26 22.78 8.73
N GLY A 39 -18.93 21.83 8.06
CA GLY A 39 -19.49 21.97 6.71
C GLY A 39 -20.69 22.89 6.51
N SER A 40 -21.35 23.40 7.56
CA SER A 40 -22.43 24.39 7.41
C SER A 40 -22.24 25.67 8.23
N ALA A 41 -21.44 25.61 9.30
CA ALA A 41 -21.28 26.73 10.25
C ALA A 41 -20.18 27.72 9.86
N VAL A 42 -19.19 27.30 9.06
CA VAL A 42 -17.95 28.08 8.83
C VAL A 42 -17.78 28.51 7.37
N TRP A 43 -18.30 27.76 6.40
CA TRP A 43 -18.08 28.00 4.97
C TRP A 43 -19.43 28.14 4.26
N GLY A 44 -19.77 29.34 3.79
CA GLY A 44 -20.99 29.59 3.01
C GLY A 44 -20.71 29.65 1.50
N GLY A 45 -21.69 29.25 0.68
CA GLY A 45 -21.68 29.46 -0.77
C GLY A 45 -20.60 28.66 -1.53
N GLN A 46 -19.87 29.32 -2.43
CA GLN A 46 -18.85 28.69 -3.30
C GLN A 46 -17.73 27.98 -2.53
N ALA A 47 -17.40 28.48 -1.34
CA ALA A 47 -16.33 27.91 -0.52
C ALA A 47 -16.73 26.54 0.06
N GLN A 48 -18.02 26.34 0.37
CA GLN A 48 -18.56 25.04 0.77
C GLN A 48 -18.49 24.02 -0.38
N LEU A 49 -18.92 24.43 -1.59
CA LEU A 49 -18.90 23.58 -2.79
C LEU A 49 -17.48 23.15 -3.16
N ALA A 50 -16.54 24.10 -3.20
CA ALA A 50 -15.13 23.81 -3.47
C ALA A 50 -14.58 22.79 -2.47
N SER A 51 -14.90 22.96 -1.19
CA SER A 51 -14.37 22.10 -0.15
C SER A 51 -14.96 20.67 -0.16
N VAL A 52 -16.25 20.53 -0.46
CA VAL A 52 -16.89 19.21 -0.68
C VAL A 52 -16.31 18.50 -1.91
N ASN A 53 -16.05 19.24 -2.99
CA ASN A 53 -15.39 18.69 -4.18
C ASN A 53 -13.98 18.19 -3.84
N THR A 54 -13.20 18.97 -3.07
CA THR A 54 -11.87 18.54 -2.62
C THR A 54 -11.94 17.28 -1.74
N ALA A 55 -12.88 17.21 -0.81
CA ALA A 55 -13.10 16.02 0.02
C ALA A 55 -13.42 14.77 -0.83
N THR A 56 -14.28 14.92 -1.84
CA THR A 56 -14.61 13.86 -2.80
C THR A 56 -13.37 13.39 -3.56
N GLN A 57 -12.54 14.33 -4.03
CA GLN A 57 -11.32 14.01 -4.77
C GLN A 57 -10.29 13.30 -3.91
N ILE A 58 -10.09 13.76 -2.66
CA ILE A 58 -9.21 13.08 -1.70
C ILE A 58 -9.65 11.63 -1.47
N ASN A 59 -10.95 11.39 -1.32
CA ASN A 59 -11.47 10.03 -1.15
C ASN A 59 -11.22 9.17 -2.40
N HIS A 60 -11.46 9.72 -3.59
CA HIS A 60 -11.19 9.03 -4.84
C HIS A 60 -9.71 8.63 -5.00
N ASP A 61 -8.80 9.59 -4.81
CA ASP A 61 -7.35 9.38 -4.96
C ASP A 61 -6.82 8.40 -3.92
N LEU A 62 -7.36 8.45 -2.69
CA LEU A 62 -7.05 7.48 -1.64
C LEU A 62 -7.46 6.07 -2.05
N GLN A 63 -8.67 5.88 -2.58
CA GLN A 63 -9.13 4.55 -3.02
C GLN A 63 -8.26 3.98 -4.13
N GLN A 64 -7.85 4.82 -5.09
CA GLN A 64 -6.92 4.41 -6.15
C GLN A 64 -5.56 4.01 -5.56
N THR A 65 -5.03 4.80 -4.63
CA THR A 65 -3.75 4.54 -3.95
C THR A 65 -3.80 3.23 -3.16
N ILE A 66 -4.87 2.98 -2.40
CA ILE A 66 -5.07 1.73 -1.66
C ILE A 66 -5.13 0.54 -2.62
N SER A 67 -5.90 0.65 -3.69
CA SER A 67 -6.03 -0.42 -4.69
C SER A 67 -4.67 -0.76 -5.32
N GLY A 68 -3.93 0.26 -5.77
CA GLY A 68 -2.59 0.10 -6.34
C GLY A 68 -1.58 -0.48 -5.34
N GLY A 69 -1.54 0.07 -4.12
CA GLY A 69 -0.61 -0.39 -3.08
C GLY A 69 -0.89 -1.83 -2.62
N ARG A 70 -2.15 -2.24 -2.52
CA ARG A 70 -2.49 -3.65 -2.22
C ARG A 70 -2.05 -4.60 -3.32
N ARG A 71 -2.20 -4.22 -4.59
CA ARG A 71 -1.69 -5.01 -5.72
C ARG A 71 -0.16 -5.12 -5.66
N LEU A 72 0.53 -4.03 -5.33
CA LEU A 72 1.99 -4.04 -5.18
C LEU A 72 2.44 -4.95 -4.03
N ALA A 73 1.87 -4.79 -2.83
CA ALA A 73 2.17 -5.63 -1.67
C ALA A 73 1.92 -7.12 -1.98
N HIS A 74 0.82 -7.43 -2.66
CA HIS A 74 0.52 -8.79 -3.10
C HIS A 74 1.55 -9.34 -4.09
N GLY A 75 1.94 -8.54 -5.10
CA GLY A 75 2.96 -8.92 -6.06
C GLY A 75 4.33 -9.17 -5.43
N LEU A 76 4.71 -8.36 -4.44
CA LEU A 76 5.93 -8.56 -3.65
C LEU A 76 5.87 -9.86 -2.84
N GLY A 77 4.71 -10.19 -2.26
CA GLY A 77 4.50 -11.46 -1.56
C GLY A 77 4.63 -12.67 -2.49
N GLN A 78 4.08 -12.59 -3.70
CA GLN A 78 4.24 -13.64 -4.71
C GLN A 78 5.70 -13.78 -5.15
N ALA A 79 6.39 -12.67 -5.40
CA ALA A 79 7.80 -12.68 -5.76
C ALA A 79 8.67 -13.30 -4.65
N ALA A 80 8.37 -13.01 -3.38
CA ALA A 80 9.05 -13.64 -2.25
C ALA A 80 8.89 -15.17 -2.27
N ALA A 81 7.66 -15.66 -2.46
CA ALA A 81 7.38 -17.09 -2.56
C ALA A 81 8.09 -17.76 -3.77
N MET A 82 8.16 -17.07 -4.92
CA MET A 82 8.87 -17.60 -6.09
C MET A 82 10.38 -17.71 -5.84
N ILE A 83 10.99 -16.74 -5.15
CA ILE A 83 12.41 -16.81 -4.80
C ILE A 83 12.68 -17.96 -3.83
N GLU A 84 11.83 -18.15 -2.82
CA GLU A 84 11.97 -19.29 -1.89
C GLU A 84 11.84 -20.64 -2.59
N GLN A 85 10.92 -20.76 -3.54
CA GLN A 85 10.80 -21.97 -4.37
C GLN A 85 12.05 -22.22 -5.19
N HIS A 86 12.59 -21.18 -5.85
CA HIS A 86 13.85 -21.29 -6.60
C HIS A 86 15.03 -21.70 -5.71
N GLU A 87 15.12 -21.19 -4.48
CA GLU A 87 16.16 -21.58 -3.51
C GLU A 87 16.00 -23.04 -3.06
N ALA A 88 14.77 -23.50 -2.83
CA ALA A 88 14.46 -24.89 -2.49
C ALA A 88 14.79 -25.86 -3.63
N ASP A 89 14.44 -25.53 -4.87
CA ASP A 89 14.71 -26.35 -6.05
C ASP A 89 16.21 -26.42 -6.37
N GLY A 90 16.93 -25.29 -6.24
CA GLY A 90 18.38 -25.24 -6.42
C GLY A 90 19.13 -26.08 -5.37
N SER A 91 18.68 -26.05 -4.12
CA SER A 91 19.27 -26.88 -3.06
C SER A 91 18.96 -28.36 -3.23
N GLN A 92 17.77 -28.74 -3.72
CA GLN A 92 17.47 -30.12 -4.10
C GLN A 92 18.33 -30.62 -5.28
N SER A 93 18.57 -29.77 -6.29
CA SER A 93 19.43 -30.12 -7.42
C SER A 93 20.87 -30.44 -7.00
N LEU A 94 21.42 -29.69 -6.03
CA LEU A 94 22.76 -29.93 -5.49
C LEU A 94 22.84 -31.23 -4.66
N ILE A 95 21.79 -31.54 -3.88
CA ILE A 95 21.72 -32.80 -3.13
C ILE A 95 21.64 -34.00 -4.09
N SER A 96 20.87 -33.88 -5.19
CA SER A 96 20.77 -34.94 -6.20
C SER A 96 22.07 -35.19 -6.98
N PHE A 97 22.97 -34.22 -7.07
CA PHE A 97 24.28 -34.39 -7.71
C PHE A 97 25.36 -34.96 -6.78
N ALA A 98 25.13 -34.92 -5.46
CA ALA A 98 26.06 -35.36 -4.44
C ALA A 98 25.82 -36.81 -3.96
N ILE A 99 24.82 -37.49 -4.53
CA ILE A 99 24.45 -38.90 -4.28
C ILE A 99 24.68 -39.68 -5.58
#